data_AF-A0A9X9A5I8-F1
#
_entry.id   AF-A0A9X9A5I8-F1
#
_cell.length_a   1.000
_cell.length_b   1.000
_cell.length_c   1.000
_cell.angle_alpha   90.00
_cell.angle_beta   90.00
_cell.angle_gamma   90.00
#
_symmetry.space_group_name_H-M   'P 1'
#
loop_
_entity.id
_entity.type
_entity.pdbx_description
1 polymer ?
#
loop_
_entity_poly.entity_id
_entity_poly.type
_entity_poly.pdbx_seq_one_letter_code
_entity_poly.pdbx_strand_id
1 'polypeptide(L)' 'VDKEVVVGSGAFPLPGTLSVPKGKGPFPAVILVQGSGATDQDETAFALKPFRDLAEGLASKGIAVLR' A
#
# COMPACT_ATOMS: atom_id res chain seq x y z
N VAL A 1 2.68 -2.21 10.19
CA VAL A 1 3.81 -1.25 10.24
C VAL A 1 4.06 -0.81 8.83
N ASP A 2 4.04 0.48 8.59
CA ASP A 2 4.22 1.03 7.24
C ASP A 2 5.69 1.28 6.97
N LYS A 3 6.09 1.00 5.72
CA LYS A 3 7.43 1.24 5.19
C LYS A 3 7.31 1.90 3.84
N GLU A 4 8.01 3.00 3.65
CA GLU A 4 8.16 3.60 2.32
C GLU A 4 9.01 2.66 1.47
N VAL A 5 8.58 2.49 0.22
CA VAL A 5 9.24 1.63 -0.77
C VAL A 5 9.25 2.30 -2.12
N VAL A 6 10.15 1.85 -2.99
CA VAL A 6 10.17 2.21 -4.40
C VAL A 6 10.11 0.93 -5.21
N VAL A 7 9.14 0.83 -6.11
CA VAL A 7 8.89 -0.33 -6.96
C VAL A 7 9.43 -0.03 -8.35
N GLY A 8 10.21 -0.97 -8.88
CA GLY A 8 10.84 -0.85 -10.19
C GLY A 8 12.17 -0.11 -10.16
N SER A 9 12.74 0.11 -11.34
CA SER A 9 14.04 0.76 -11.55
C SER A 9 14.06 1.47 -12.90
N GLY A 10 15.08 2.29 -13.16
CA GLY A 10 15.25 2.99 -14.43
C GLY A 10 14.50 4.33 -14.48
N ALA A 11 13.85 4.61 -15.61
CA ALA A 11 13.30 5.94 -15.90
C ALA A 11 12.03 6.29 -15.09
N PHE A 12 11.27 5.29 -14.64
CA PHE A 12 9.99 5.49 -13.96
C PHE A 12 9.83 4.59 -12.73
N PRO A 13 10.65 4.78 -11.68
CA PRO A 13 10.43 4.11 -10.40
C PRO A 13 9.15 4.65 -9.73
N LEU A 14 8.36 3.76 -9.14
CA LEU A 14 7.09 4.12 -8.50
C LEU A 14 7.24 4.14 -6.98
N PRO A 15 7.15 5.31 -6.32
CA PRO A 15 7.07 5.34 -4.86
C PRO A 15 5.76 4.71 -4.38
N GLY A 16 5.83 4.01 -3.26
CA GLY A 16 4.67 3.39 -2.62
C GLY A 16 4.90 3.15 -1.14
N THR A 17 3.90 2.58 -0.48
CA THR A 17 3.95 2.22 0.94
C THR A 17 3.57 0.76 1.15
N LEU A 18 4.46 0.02 1.80
CA LEU A 18 4.25 -1.36 2.21
C LEU A 18 3.79 -1.42 3.66
N SER A 19 2.53 -1.80 3.88
CA SER A 19 1.97 -2.09 5.19
C SER A 19 2.19 -3.56 5.54
N VAL A 20 3.02 -3.82 6.55
CA VAL A 20 3.42 -5.18 6.97
C VAL A 20 2.68 -5.58 8.26
N PRO A 21 2.08 -6.78 8.33
CA PRO A 21 1.51 -7.32 9.57
C PRO A 21 2.54 -7.41 10.69
N LYS A 22 2.07 -7.41 11.94
CA LYS A 22 2.93 -7.71 13.10
C LYS A 22 3.23 -9.22 13.13
N GLY A 23 4.43 -9.59 13.57
CA GLY A 23 4.85 -10.98 13.73
C GLY A 23 5.90 -11.42 12.71
N LYS A 24 6.18 -12.72 12.67
CA LYS A 24 7.11 -13.32 11.70
C LYS A 24 6.28 -13.92 10.56
N GLY A 25 6.58 -13.53 9.33
CA GLY A 25 5.94 -14.06 8.13
C GLY A 25 6.38 -15.50 7.80
N PRO A 26 6.09 -16.00 6.58
CA PRO A 26 5.56 -15.25 5.44
C PRO A 26 4.09 -14.86 5.59
N PHE A 27 3.68 -13.80 4.90
CA PHE A 27 2.30 -13.32 4.85
C PHE A 27 1.79 -13.36 3.41
N PRO A 28 0.49 -13.66 3.17
CA PRO A 28 -0.13 -13.36 1.89
C PRO A 28 -0.05 -11.84 1.62
N ALA A 29 -0.02 -11.46 0.35
CA ALA A 29 0.10 -10.06 -0.05
C ALA A 29 -0.99 -9.65 -1.05
N VAL A 30 -1.42 -8.40 -0.94
CA VAL A 30 -2.31 -7.71 -1.88
C VAL A 30 -1.59 -6.47 -2.41
N ILE A 31 -1.77 -6.18 -3.69
CA ILE A 31 -1.32 -4.94 -4.32
C ILE A 31 -2.56 -4.12 -4.65
N LEU A 32 -2.64 -2.90 -4.13
CA LEU A 32 -3.64 -1.92 -4.50
C LEU A 32 -3.09 -1.10 -5.65
N VAL A 33 -3.82 -1.05 -6.76
CA VAL A 33 -3.41 -0.31 -7.96
C VAL A 33 -4.42 0.80 -8.18
N GLN A 34 -3.90 2.01 -8.30
CA GLN A 34 -4.70 3.21 -8.52
C GLN A 34 -5.45 3.17 -9.85
N GLY A 35 -6.59 3.87 -9.90
CA GLY A 35 -7.37 4.04 -11.11
C GLY A 35 -6.75 5.06 -12.08
N SER A 36 -7.52 5.47 -13.08
CA SER A 36 -7.11 6.57 -13.97
C SER A 36 -7.24 7.92 -13.27
N GLY A 37 -6.20 8.74 -13.33
CA GLY A 37 -6.23 10.12 -12.84
C GLY A 37 -4.97 10.46 -12.03
N ALA A 38 -4.88 11.72 -11.60
CA ALA A 38 -3.84 12.16 -10.69
C ALA A 38 -4.29 11.87 -9.25
N THR A 39 -4.07 10.65 -8.78
CA THR A 39 -4.32 10.24 -7.39
C THR A 39 -3.01 9.91 -6.68
N ASP A 40 -3.00 9.92 -5.35
CA ASP A 40 -1.85 9.50 -4.54
C ASP A 40 -2.00 8.03 -4.09
N GLN A 41 -0.92 7.45 -3.53
CA GLN A 41 -0.89 6.06 -3.05
C GLN A 41 -2.01 5.68 -2.05
N ASP A 42 -2.66 6.66 -1.42
CA ASP A 42 -3.75 6.45 -0.47
C ASP A 42 -5.14 6.55 -1.13
N GLU A 43 -5.20 6.87 -2.42
CA GLU A 43 -6.42 7.25 -3.17
C GLU A 43 -7.19 8.37 -2.45
N THR A 44 -6.47 9.40 -2.00
CA THR A 44 -7.02 10.47 -1.17
C THR A 44 -8.16 11.21 -1.87
N ALA A 45 -9.34 11.21 -1.25
CA ALA A 45 -10.53 11.94 -1.69
C ALA A 45 -11.13 12.70 -0.51
N PHE A 46 -10.96 14.03 -0.51
CA PHE A 46 -11.30 14.88 0.64
C PHE A 46 -10.60 14.40 1.92
N ALA A 47 -11.36 14.01 2.94
CA ALA A 47 -10.82 13.46 4.19
C ALA A 47 -10.63 11.93 4.14
N LEU A 48 -11.03 11.27 3.06
CA LEU A 48 -10.99 9.82 2.93
C LEU A 48 -9.64 9.36 2.36
N LYS A 49 -9.14 8.23 2.87
CA LYS A 49 -7.91 7.58 2.42
C LYS A 49 -8.16 6.07 2.22
N PRO A 50 -9.03 5.69 1.28
CA PRO A 50 -9.55 4.33 1.18
C PRO A 50 -8.47 3.26 1.02
N PHE A 51 -7.39 3.50 0.28
CA PHE A 51 -6.31 2.52 0.15
C PHE A 51 -5.52 2.36 1.44
N ARG A 52 -5.31 3.45 2.18
CA ARG A 52 -4.69 3.38 3.51
C ARG A 52 -5.55 2.62 4.49
N ASP A 53 -6.85 2.89 4.51
CA ASP A 53 -7.79 2.23 5.42
C ASP A 53 -7.88 0.73 5.13
N LEU A 54 -7.90 0.35 3.84
CA LEU A 54 -7.81 -1.05 3.42
C LEU A 54 -6.48 -1.69 3.83
N ALA A 55 -5.36 -1.00 3.62
CA ALA A 55 -4.04 -1.49 3.97
C ALA A 55 -3.92 -1.74 5.48
N GLU A 56 -4.41 -0.82 6.32
CA GLU A 56 -4.43 -0.98 7.77
C GLU A 56 -5.31 -2.16 8.20
N GLY A 57 -6.54 -2.25 7.66
CA GLY A 57 -7.47 -3.32 7.97
C GLY A 57 -6.95 -4.70 7.57
N LEU A 58 -6.36 -4.84 6.38
CA LEU A 58 -5.78 -6.10 5.90
C LEU A 58 -4.50 -6.48 6.65
N ALA A 59 -3.62 -5.51 6.93
CA ALA A 59 -2.40 -5.75 7.70
C ALA A 59 -2.71 -6.19 9.14
N SER A 60 -3.77 -5.66 9.75
CA SER A 60 -4.25 -6.11 11.06
C SER A 60 -4.70 -7.58 11.06
N LYS A 61 -5.05 -8.12 9.89
CA LYS A 61 -5.52 -9.51 9.68
C LYS A 61 -4.44 -10.43 9.09
N GLY A 62 -3.18 -10.02 9.11
CA GLY A 62 -2.08 -10.87 8.65
C GLY A 62 -1.82 -10.83 7.14
N ILE A 63 -2.35 -9.84 6.41
CA ILE A 63 -2.15 -9.68 4.97
C ILE A 63 -1.26 -8.46 4.72
N ALA A 64 -0.11 -8.64 4.07
CA ALA A 64 0.72 -7.51 3.65
C ALA A 64 0.05 -6.75 2.49
N VAL A 65 0.15 -5.43 2.50
CA VAL A 65 -0.45 -4.59 1.45
C VAL A 65 0.57 -3.61 0.91
N LEU A 66 0.78 -3.65 -0.40
CA LEU A 66 1.49 -2.64 -1.15
C LEU A 66 0.47 -1.72 -1.82
N ARG A 67 0.61 -0.42 -1.61
CA ARG A 67 -0.13 0.62 -2.32
C ARG A 67 0.86 1.64 -2.87
#